data_AF-A0A3B8Z5E3-F1
#
_entry.id   AF-A0A3B8Z5E3-F1
#
_cell.length_a   1.000
_cell.length_b   1.000
_cell.length_c   1.000
_cell.angle_alpha   90.00
_cell.angle_beta   90.00
_cell.angle_gamma   90.00
#
_symmetry.space_group_name_H-M   'P 1'
#
loop_
_entity.id
_entity.type
_entity.pdbx_description
1 polymer ?
#
loop_
_entity_poly.entity_id
_entity_poly.type
_entity_poly.pdbx_seq_one_letter_code
_entity_poly.pdbx_strand_id
1 'polypeptide(L)'
;RNVAFSEAGFDDDIQSVARKTKAQGICFDANQRENYRASQRVLVVNNFQLGEWTIRHFANRAIKHFGYMLMFASGCNADHLSGIDCQKGLLPKEDGANRMIAFKGRVKNELQKVTVPSAFQKDWRQMIRLREWMSSYCDQDAPKFGLCYVPLRGINKNKLVKLDDRTLKDSLAWPENGPSLVSRTPRKSKIQRVLEISGGDIGLVAGMVSNKPNTIRKHYGFKTFEDSAKQLSQFFTALKTSASLRVSGKVKPPIVSSGEKIPTGKCVAKTEDDRRYIDGIDEVRAPELTCGAPLACFFCKSFGIFNNYEDIHRILSVAAYIKFQSIQKSQALEIHGEKFLPIVARIEEIVEAFKKRSKAAKEIVQRSSRSIEKGDLDPFWLAQVNSLLDAIEVS
;
A
#
# COMPACT_ATOMS: atom_id res chain seq x y z
N ARG A 1 -22.86 -3.50 -1.03
CA ARG A 1 -21.82 -4.39 -1.63
C ARG A 1 -22.41 -4.96 -2.92
N ASN A 2 -21.64 -5.01 -4.00
CA ASN A 2 -22.15 -5.48 -5.29
C ASN A 2 -22.00 -7.00 -5.38
N VAL A 3 -23.04 -7.73 -4.95
CA VAL A 3 -23.02 -9.20 -4.78
C VAL A 3 -23.13 -9.98 -6.10
N ALA A 4 -23.47 -9.28 -7.19
CA ALA A 4 -23.53 -9.81 -8.54
C ALA A 4 -22.16 -9.79 -9.26
N PHE A 5 -21.11 -9.26 -8.64
CA PHE A 5 -19.77 -9.21 -9.23
C PHE A 5 -18.74 -9.87 -8.31
N SER A 6 -17.83 -10.63 -8.91
CA SER A 6 -16.68 -11.28 -8.27
C SER A 6 -15.41 -11.01 -9.09
N GLU A 7 -14.26 -11.50 -8.62
CA GLU A 7 -13.02 -11.47 -9.41
C GLU A 7 -13.13 -12.25 -10.72
N ALA A 8 -14.03 -13.26 -10.79
CA ALA A 8 -14.33 -14.02 -11.98
C ALA A 8 -15.31 -13.32 -12.94
N GLY A 9 -15.82 -12.12 -12.59
CA GLY A 9 -16.76 -11.36 -13.40
C GLY A 9 -18.19 -11.34 -12.83
N PHE A 10 -19.16 -11.10 -13.71
CA PHE A 10 -20.58 -10.99 -13.39
C PHE A 10 -21.19 -12.38 -13.17
N ASP A 11 -21.89 -12.58 -12.05
CA ASP A 11 -22.65 -13.80 -11.75
C ASP A 11 -24.00 -13.74 -12.46
N ASP A 12 -24.21 -14.60 -13.46
CA ASP A 12 -25.40 -14.67 -14.30
C ASP A 12 -26.50 -15.58 -13.74
N ASP A 13 -26.30 -16.20 -12.58
CA ASP A 13 -27.36 -16.94 -11.88
C ASP A 13 -28.04 -16.06 -10.81
N ILE A 14 -29.28 -15.64 -11.12
CA ILE A 14 -30.10 -14.85 -10.20
C ILE A 14 -30.34 -15.56 -8.85
N GLN A 15 -30.38 -16.91 -8.83
CA GLN A 15 -30.58 -17.68 -7.61
C GLN A 15 -29.29 -17.77 -6.78
N SER A 16 -28.12 -17.86 -7.43
CA SER A 16 -26.82 -17.66 -6.79
C SER A 16 -26.74 -16.29 -6.12
N VAL A 17 -27.06 -15.21 -6.85
CA VAL A 17 -27.04 -13.85 -6.31
C VAL A 17 -28.05 -13.68 -5.16
N ALA A 18 -29.25 -14.24 -5.27
CA ALA A 18 -30.26 -14.22 -4.20
C ALA A 18 -29.81 -14.96 -2.92
N ARG A 19 -29.06 -16.06 -3.07
CA ARG A 19 -28.46 -16.76 -1.92
C ARG A 19 -27.35 -15.93 -1.28
N LYS A 20 -26.49 -15.31 -2.08
CA LYS A 20 -25.38 -14.45 -1.62
C LYS A 20 -25.90 -13.19 -0.91
N THR A 21 -26.94 -12.53 -1.43
CA THR A 21 -27.58 -11.39 -0.77
C THR A 21 -28.18 -11.80 0.57
N LYS A 22 -28.91 -12.93 0.61
CA LYS A 22 -29.51 -13.46 1.85
C LYS A 22 -28.46 -13.79 2.91
N ALA A 23 -27.35 -14.43 2.51
CA ALA A 23 -26.23 -14.73 3.40
C ALA A 23 -25.56 -13.47 3.99
N GLN A 24 -25.69 -12.33 3.30
CA GLN A 24 -25.18 -11.03 3.77
C GLN A 24 -26.25 -10.17 4.46
N GLY A 25 -27.44 -10.71 4.72
CA GLY A 25 -28.54 -9.97 5.33
C GLY A 25 -29.14 -8.87 4.43
N ILE A 26 -28.92 -8.95 3.11
CA ILE A 26 -29.39 -7.96 2.14
C ILE A 26 -30.73 -8.44 1.55
N CYS A 27 -31.75 -7.59 1.60
CA CYS A 27 -33.04 -7.85 0.96
C CYS A 27 -32.90 -7.73 -0.56
N PHE A 28 -33.12 -8.83 -1.30
CA PHE A 28 -33.11 -8.86 -2.77
C PHE A 28 -34.54 -8.80 -3.32
N ASP A 29 -35.11 -7.60 -3.19
CA ASP A 29 -36.50 -7.26 -3.53
C ASP A 29 -36.79 -7.30 -5.04
N ALA A 30 -38.05 -7.08 -5.41
CA ALA A 30 -38.50 -7.11 -6.80
C ALA A 30 -37.77 -6.11 -7.70
N ASN A 31 -37.52 -4.90 -7.21
CA ASN A 31 -36.84 -3.85 -7.97
C ASN A 31 -35.35 -4.19 -8.18
N GLN A 32 -34.69 -4.75 -7.17
CA GLN A 32 -33.32 -5.23 -7.29
C GLN A 32 -33.20 -6.43 -8.25
N ARG A 33 -34.18 -7.35 -8.24
CA ARG A 33 -34.25 -8.46 -9.20
C ARG A 33 -34.45 -7.98 -10.62
N GLU A 34 -35.26 -6.94 -10.82
CA GLU A 34 -35.47 -6.32 -12.13
C GLU A 34 -34.19 -5.63 -12.64
N ASN A 35 -33.53 -4.85 -11.79
CA ASN A 35 -32.24 -4.22 -12.09
C ASN A 35 -31.15 -5.26 -12.40
N TYR A 36 -31.14 -6.39 -11.68
CA TYR A 36 -30.26 -7.51 -11.97
C TYR A 36 -30.54 -8.11 -13.35
N ARG A 37 -31.81 -8.41 -13.69
CA ARG A 37 -32.20 -8.94 -15.01
C ARG A 37 -31.88 -7.96 -16.14
N ALA A 38 -32.02 -6.66 -15.91
CA ALA A 38 -31.59 -5.64 -16.87
C ALA A 38 -30.07 -5.68 -17.07
N SER A 39 -29.31 -5.80 -15.99
CA SER A 39 -27.84 -5.94 -16.04
C SER A 39 -27.41 -7.23 -16.73
N GLN A 40 -28.07 -8.35 -16.44
CA GLN A 40 -27.82 -9.65 -17.06
C GLN A 40 -28.08 -9.63 -18.57
N ARG A 41 -29.19 -9.01 -19.01
CA ARG A 41 -29.45 -8.80 -20.44
C ARG A 41 -28.32 -8.03 -21.13
N VAL A 42 -27.82 -7.00 -20.48
CA VAL A 42 -26.77 -6.15 -21.06
C VAL A 42 -25.39 -6.82 -21.04
N LEU A 43 -25.05 -7.52 -19.96
CA LEU A 43 -23.70 -8.07 -19.73
C LEU A 43 -23.52 -9.47 -20.33
N VAL A 44 -24.58 -10.29 -20.35
CA VAL A 44 -24.55 -11.68 -20.80
C VAL A 44 -25.20 -11.83 -22.16
N VAL A 45 -26.46 -11.39 -22.30
CA VAL A 45 -27.23 -11.60 -23.54
C VAL A 45 -26.70 -10.76 -24.69
N ASN A 46 -26.40 -9.48 -24.43
CA ASN A 46 -25.81 -8.59 -25.44
C ASN A 46 -24.28 -8.74 -25.55
N ASN A 47 -23.64 -9.66 -24.82
CA ASN A 47 -22.19 -9.84 -24.81
C ASN A 47 -21.41 -8.51 -24.66
N PHE A 48 -21.79 -7.69 -23.68
CA PHE A 48 -21.23 -6.35 -23.47
C PHE A 48 -21.37 -5.37 -24.66
N GLN A 49 -22.28 -5.62 -25.61
CA GLN A 49 -22.70 -4.62 -26.58
C GLN A 49 -23.58 -3.58 -25.87
N LEU A 50 -22.88 -2.65 -25.23
CA LEU A 50 -23.45 -1.52 -24.53
C LEU A 50 -23.86 -0.47 -25.56
N GLY A 51 -25.06 0.09 -25.38
CA GLY A 51 -25.46 1.27 -26.14
C GLY A 51 -24.48 2.43 -25.90
N GLU A 52 -24.29 3.25 -26.93
CA GLU A 52 -23.36 4.38 -26.94
C GLU A 52 -23.49 5.28 -25.70
N TRP A 53 -24.73 5.58 -25.31
CA TRP A 53 -25.03 6.36 -24.10
C TRP A 53 -24.47 5.70 -22.82
N THR A 54 -24.62 4.39 -22.69
CA THR A 54 -24.17 3.61 -21.52
C THR A 54 -22.65 3.53 -21.46
N ILE A 55 -21.98 3.32 -22.60
CA ILE A 55 -20.51 3.32 -22.66
C ILE A 55 -19.96 4.68 -22.22
N ARG A 56 -20.52 5.77 -22.73
CA ARG A 56 -20.12 7.14 -22.34
C ARG A 56 -20.34 7.40 -20.86
N HIS A 57 -21.47 6.93 -20.32
CA HIS A 57 -21.76 7.06 -18.90
C HIS A 57 -20.72 6.33 -18.04
N PHE A 58 -20.31 5.12 -18.43
CA PHE A 58 -19.23 4.40 -17.74
C PHE A 58 -17.88 5.07 -17.90
N ALA A 59 -17.52 5.55 -19.09
CA ALA A 59 -16.28 6.28 -19.31
C ALA A 59 -16.19 7.54 -18.44
N ASN A 60 -17.27 8.32 -18.38
CA ASN A 60 -17.38 9.50 -17.51
C ASN A 60 -17.25 9.15 -16.03
N ARG A 61 -17.82 8.03 -15.60
CA ARG A 61 -17.66 7.56 -14.21
C ARG A 61 -16.23 7.14 -13.93
N ALA A 62 -15.63 6.35 -14.83
CA ALA A 62 -14.26 5.86 -14.68
C ALA A 62 -13.26 7.01 -14.56
N ILE A 63 -13.35 8.05 -15.41
CA ILE A 63 -12.44 9.19 -15.33
C ILE A 63 -12.62 10.02 -14.05
N LYS A 64 -13.85 10.13 -13.53
CA LYS A 64 -14.12 10.82 -12.26
C LYS A 64 -13.63 10.03 -11.05
N HIS A 65 -13.86 8.72 -11.03
CA HIS A 65 -13.29 7.83 -10.02
C HIS A 65 -11.77 7.88 -10.03
N PHE A 66 -11.16 7.86 -11.23
CA PHE A 66 -9.73 8.06 -11.37
C PHE A 66 -9.27 9.41 -10.81
N GLY A 67 -9.99 10.50 -11.08
CA GLY A 67 -9.72 11.82 -10.49
C GLY A 67 -9.66 11.77 -8.97
N TYR A 68 -10.58 11.05 -8.32
CA TYR A 68 -10.54 10.84 -6.87
C TYR A 68 -9.34 10.01 -6.43
N MET A 69 -9.11 8.85 -7.05
CA MET A 69 -7.96 8.00 -6.71
C MET A 69 -6.65 8.78 -6.84
N LEU A 70 -6.52 9.61 -7.89
CA LEU A 70 -5.36 10.44 -8.11
C LEU A 70 -5.20 11.52 -7.03
N MET A 71 -6.29 12.15 -6.57
CA MET A 71 -6.24 13.10 -5.46
C MET A 71 -5.78 12.43 -4.15
N PHE A 72 -6.18 11.17 -3.90
CA PHE A 72 -5.67 10.41 -2.74
C PHE A 72 -4.22 9.96 -2.91
N ALA A 73 -3.83 9.57 -4.12
CA ALA A 73 -2.48 9.09 -4.41
C ALA A 73 -1.45 10.21 -4.36
N SER A 74 -1.80 11.38 -4.90
CA SER A 74 -0.91 12.55 -5.05
C SER A 74 -1.06 13.58 -3.94
N GLY A 75 -2.22 13.66 -3.27
CA GLY A 75 -2.53 14.75 -2.33
C GLY A 75 -2.86 16.08 -3.02
N CYS A 76 -3.10 16.08 -4.33
CA CYS A 76 -3.62 17.23 -5.07
C CYS A 76 -5.05 17.61 -4.66
N ASN A 77 -5.42 18.87 -4.87
CA ASN A 77 -6.84 19.27 -4.84
C ASN A 77 -7.46 19.17 -6.24
N ALA A 78 -8.78 19.28 -6.33
CA ALA A 78 -9.52 19.20 -7.59
C ALA A 78 -9.05 20.23 -8.63
N ASP A 79 -8.58 21.41 -8.22
CA ASP A 79 -8.04 22.41 -9.16
C ASP A 79 -6.88 21.85 -10.01
N HIS A 80 -6.05 20.97 -9.44
CA HIS A 80 -4.95 20.35 -10.20
C HIS A 80 -5.47 19.48 -11.33
N LEU A 81 -6.65 18.83 -11.17
CA LEU A 81 -7.16 17.88 -12.15
C LEU A 81 -7.34 18.51 -13.54
N SER A 82 -7.63 19.80 -13.59
CA SER A 82 -7.79 20.60 -14.81
C SER A 82 -6.47 20.95 -15.52
N GLY A 83 -5.34 20.77 -14.83
CA GLY A 83 -4.01 21.23 -15.23
C GLY A 83 -2.92 20.15 -15.16
N ILE A 84 -3.25 18.87 -14.98
CA ILE A 84 -2.29 17.78 -15.02
C ILE A 84 -1.74 17.58 -16.44
N ASP A 85 -0.43 17.42 -16.58
CA ASP A 85 0.19 16.98 -17.82
C ASP A 85 -0.15 15.51 -18.10
N CYS A 86 -0.90 15.27 -19.18
CA CYS A 86 -1.33 13.95 -19.62
C CYS A 86 -0.67 13.54 -20.94
N GLN A 87 0.41 14.21 -21.37
CA GLN A 87 1.06 13.92 -22.65
C GLN A 87 1.86 12.62 -22.63
N LYS A 88 2.28 12.17 -21.45
CA LYS A 88 3.09 10.95 -21.29
C LYS A 88 2.21 9.79 -20.84
N GLY A 89 2.28 8.68 -21.58
CA GLY A 89 1.63 7.41 -21.21
C GLY A 89 2.16 6.79 -19.90
N LEU A 90 3.33 7.24 -19.45
CA LEU A 90 3.98 6.84 -18.20
C LEU A 90 4.33 8.10 -17.40
N LEU A 91 4.10 8.08 -16.09
CA LEU A 91 4.63 9.11 -15.21
C LEU A 91 6.16 9.03 -15.21
N PRO A 92 6.88 10.17 -15.39
CA PRO A 92 8.33 10.19 -15.30
C PRO A 92 8.80 9.80 -13.90
N LYS A 93 9.87 9.01 -13.83
CA LYS A 93 10.57 8.71 -12.58
C LYS A 93 11.66 9.76 -12.36
N GLU A 94 11.61 10.44 -11.22
CA GLU A 94 12.70 11.32 -10.74
C GLU A 94 13.00 10.95 -9.29
N ASP A 95 14.27 10.70 -8.97
CA ASP A 95 14.76 10.28 -7.64
C ASP A 95 14.06 9.00 -7.11
N GLY A 96 13.86 8.01 -7.99
CA GLY A 96 13.21 6.74 -7.62
C GLY A 96 11.70 6.82 -7.39
N ALA A 97 11.06 7.97 -7.64
CA ALA A 97 9.64 8.18 -7.43
C ALA A 97 8.92 8.66 -8.71
N ASN A 98 7.70 8.17 -8.95
CA ASN A 98 6.87 8.65 -10.05
C ASN A 98 6.43 10.08 -9.76
N ARG A 99 6.65 10.99 -10.71
CA ARG A 99 6.29 12.39 -10.63
C ARG A 99 5.15 12.71 -11.59
N MET A 100 4.13 13.34 -11.05
CA MET A 100 3.10 13.99 -11.84
C MET A 100 3.38 15.49 -11.88
N ILE A 101 3.29 16.07 -13.08
CA ILE A 101 3.39 17.52 -13.27
C ILE A 101 1.98 18.07 -13.37
N ALA A 102 1.65 19.06 -12.55
CA ALA A 102 0.37 19.75 -12.63
C ALA A 102 0.52 21.26 -12.47
N PHE A 103 -0.28 22.00 -13.23
CA PHE A 103 -0.40 23.45 -13.11
C PHE A 103 -1.53 23.82 -12.16
N LYS A 104 -1.29 24.81 -11.31
CA LYS A 104 -2.33 25.39 -10.45
C LYS A 104 -2.68 26.79 -10.93
N GLY A 105 -3.91 26.96 -11.43
CA GLY A 105 -4.38 28.20 -12.09
C GLY A 105 -4.59 29.43 -11.21
N ARG A 106 -3.94 29.57 -10.04
CA ARG A 106 -4.02 30.81 -9.23
C ARG A 106 -2.88 31.74 -9.61
N VAL A 107 -3.17 32.87 -10.27
CA VAL A 107 -2.39 34.14 -10.47
C VAL A 107 -0.88 34.05 -10.85
N LYS A 108 -0.21 32.90 -10.74
CA LYS A 108 1.22 32.69 -10.97
C LYS A 108 1.56 31.37 -11.70
N ASN A 109 0.58 30.59 -12.16
CA ASN A 109 0.76 29.34 -12.92
C ASN A 109 1.96 28.49 -12.44
N GLU A 110 2.05 28.28 -11.11
CA GLU A 110 3.18 27.58 -10.52
C GLU A 110 3.13 26.10 -10.91
N LEU A 111 4.22 25.62 -11.51
CA LEU A 111 4.40 24.22 -11.87
C LEU A 111 4.69 23.43 -10.60
N GLN A 112 3.83 22.45 -10.30
CA GLN A 112 3.98 21.58 -9.13
C GLN A 112 4.34 20.17 -9.58
N LYS A 113 5.49 19.68 -9.11
CA LYS A 113 5.88 18.27 -9.21
C LYS A 113 5.41 17.53 -7.97
N VAL A 114 4.50 16.58 -8.16
CA VAL A 114 3.87 15.84 -7.07
C VAL A 114 4.22 14.37 -7.17
N THR A 115 4.57 13.75 -6.04
CA THR A 115 4.90 12.33 -6.00
C THR A 115 3.64 11.47 -6.00
N VAL A 116 3.62 10.48 -6.90
CA VAL A 116 2.58 9.46 -6.99
C VAL A 116 3.20 8.09 -6.67
N PRO A 117 2.53 7.19 -5.95
CA PRO A 117 3.03 5.83 -5.71
C PRO A 117 3.29 5.07 -7.02
N SER A 118 4.30 4.19 -7.03
CA SER A 118 4.63 3.33 -8.16
C SER A 118 3.45 2.49 -8.66
N ALA A 119 2.67 1.92 -7.74
CA ALA A 119 1.48 1.14 -8.03
C ALA A 119 0.41 1.88 -8.87
N PHE A 120 0.40 3.22 -8.83
CA PHE A 120 -0.56 4.03 -9.59
C PHE A 120 -0.24 4.09 -11.10
N GLN A 121 0.94 3.63 -11.52
CA GLN A 121 1.35 3.64 -12.93
C GLN A 121 0.41 2.82 -13.82
N LYS A 122 -0.08 1.69 -13.32
CA LYS A 122 -1.04 0.84 -14.03
C LYS A 122 -2.36 1.58 -14.27
N ASP A 123 -2.87 2.28 -13.25
CA ASP A 123 -4.11 3.05 -13.36
C ASP A 123 -3.92 4.28 -14.27
N TRP A 124 -2.74 4.92 -14.21
CA TRP A 124 -2.37 6.01 -15.12
C TRP A 124 -2.43 5.60 -16.59
N ARG A 125 -1.79 4.47 -16.94
CA ARG A 125 -1.83 3.91 -18.31
C ARG A 125 -3.26 3.67 -18.79
N GLN A 126 -4.10 3.08 -17.94
CA GLN A 126 -5.51 2.83 -18.26
C GLN A 126 -6.27 4.14 -18.47
N MET A 127 -6.01 5.15 -17.64
CA MET A 127 -6.62 6.47 -17.79
C MET A 127 -6.20 7.16 -19.09
N ILE A 128 -4.92 7.11 -19.50
CA ILE A 128 -4.47 7.71 -20.76
C ILE A 128 -5.19 7.06 -21.95
N ARG A 129 -5.26 5.73 -21.99
CA ARG A 129 -6.03 5.01 -23.03
C ARG A 129 -7.51 5.39 -23.04
N LEU A 130 -8.11 5.50 -21.86
CA LEU A 130 -9.50 5.94 -21.73
C LEU A 130 -9.69 7.36 -22.28
N ARG A 131 -8.75 8.29 -22.01
CA ARG A 131 -8.80 9.67 -22.53
C ARG A 131 -8.66 9.70 -24.05
N GLU A 132 -7.74 8.94 -24.62
CA GLU A 132 -7.58 8.82 -26.07
C GLU A 132 -8.88 8.30 -26.72
N TRP A 133 -9.47 7.24 -26.17
CA TRP A 133 -10.75 6.72 -26.62
C TRP A 133 -11.87 7.75 -26.53
N MET A 134 -12.01 8.45 -25.39
CA MET A 134 -13.02 9.50 -25.21
C MET A 134 -12.84 10.67 -26.18
N SER A 135 -11.60 10.96 -26.58
CA SER A 135 -11.29 12.06 -27.50
C SER A 135 -11.60 11.68 -28.95
N SER A 136 -11.27 10.44 -29.34
CA SER A 136 -11.67 9.88 -30.64
C SER A 136 -13.19 9.91 -30.84
N TYR A 137 -13.96 9.68 -29.77
CA TYR A 137 -15.41 9.75 -29.80
C TYR A 137 -15.95 11.19 -30.00
N CYS A 138 -15.16 12.21 -29.64
CA CYS A 138 -15.51 13.62 -29.83
C CYS A 138 -14.96 14.21 -31.14
N ASP A 139 -14.36 13.40 -32.02
CA ASP A 139 -13.61 13.85 -33.20
C ASP A 139 -12.59 14.96 -32.86
N GLN A 140 -11.94 14.83 -31.70
CA GLN A 140 -10.99 15.81 -31.16
C GLN A 140 -9.74 15.11 -30.66
N ASP A 141 -8.61 15.81 -30.71
CA ASP A 141 -7.40 15.36 -30.04
C ASP A 141 -7.56 15.44 -28.51
N ALA A 142 -6.97 14.46 -27.81
CA ALA A 142 -6.93 14.49 -26.36
C ALA A 142 -6.18 15.74 -25.87
N PRO A 143 -6.79 16.57 -25.01
CA PRO A 143 -6.13 17.75 -24.49
C PRO A 143 -4.80 17.39 -23.84
N LYS A 144 -3.76 18.18 -24.09
CA LYS A 144 -2.44 17.95 -23.46
C LYS A 144 -2.52 18.02 -21.94
N PHE A 145 -3.37 18.90 -21.42
CA PHE A 145 -3.53 19.16 -20.00
C PHE A 145 -4.96 18.93 -19.51
N GLY A 146 -5.05 18.23 -18.38
CA GLY A 146 -6.26 18.04 -17.62
C GLY A 146 -7.01 16.76 -17.92
N LEU A 147 -7.63 16.22 -16.88
CA LEU A 147 -8.63 15.15 -17.01
C LEU A 147 -9.92 15.73 -17.58
N CYS A 148 -10.54 15.02 -18.51
CA CYS A 148 -11.74 15.50 -19.21
C CYS A 148 -12.82 14.43 -19.21
N TYR A 149 -14.08 14.86 -19.28
CA TYR A 149 -15.25 14.00 -19.47
C TYR A 149 -16.08 14.48 -20.66
N VAL A 150 -17.01 13.66 -21.14
CA VAL A 150 -17.90 13.98 -22.27
C VAL A 150 -19.33 14.16 -21.74
N PRO A 151 -19.88 15.38 -21.64
CA PRO A 151 -21.23 15.61 -21.15
C PRO A 151 -22.26 14.71 -21.85
N LEU A 152 -23.22 14.15 -21.12
CA LEU A 152 -24.21 13.24 -21.70
C LEU A 152 -25.39 13.99 -22.36
N ARG A 153 -25.56 15.28 -22.05
CA ARG A 153 -26.70 16.11 -22.48
C ARG A 153 -26.24 17.55 -22.75
N GLY A 154 -27.05 18.30 -23.48
CA GLY A 154 -26.82 19.72 -23.78
C GLY A 154 -25.94 19.97 -25.01
N ILE A 155 -25.64 21.25 -25.25
CA ILE A 155 -24.89 21.74 -26.43
C ILE A 155 -23.45 21.18 -26.48
N ASN A 156 -22.89 20.82 -25.32
CA ASN A 156 -21.53 20.27 -25.20
C ASN A 156 -21.46 18.74 -25.24
N LYS A 157 -22.53 18.04 -25.66
CA LYS A 157 -22.61 16.57 -25.58
C LYS A 157 -21.54 15.81 -26.38
N ASN A 158 -20.83 16.47 -27.30
CA ASN A 158 -19.74 15.87 -28.08
C ASN A 158 -18.42 16.64 -27.90
N LYS A 159 -18.25 17.34 -26.77
CA LYS A 159 -17.03 18.10 -26.47
C LYS A 159 -16.41 17.59 -25.17
N LEU A 160 -15.08 17.57 -25.12
CA LEU A 160 -14.35 17.30 -23.90
C LEU A 160 -14.45 18.51 -22.97
N VAL A 161 -14.91 18.25 -21.74
CA VAL A 161 -14.99 19.25 -20.67
C VAL A 161 -14.06 18.84 -19.56
N LYS A 162 -13.24 19.79 -19.07
CA LYS A 162 -12.28 19.52 -17.99
C LYS A 162 -13.00 19.15 -16.69
N LEU A 163 -12.39 18.25 -15.93
CA LEU A 163 -12.78 17.96 -14.56
C LEU A 163 -12.29 19.07 -13.63
N ASP A 164 -13.21 19.52 -12.79
CA ASP A 164 -13.01 20.52 -11.75
C ASP A 164 -13.81 20.14 -10.50
N ASP A 165 -13.71 20.93 -9.43
CA ASP A 165 -14.40 20.65 -8.16
C ASP A 165 -15.91 20.47 -8.31
N ARG A 166 -16.54 21.22 -9.21
CA ARG A 166 -17.99 21.21 -9.42
C ARG A 166 -18.43 19.93 -10.14
N THR A 167 -17.80 19.63 -11.27
CA THR A 167 -18.15 18.49 -12.14
C THR A 167 -17.80 17.14 -11.54
N LEU A 168 -16.84 17.10 -10.60
CA LEU A 168 -16.49 15.91 -9.83
C LEU A 168 -17.64 15.47 -8.91
N LYS A 169 -18.35 16.43 -8.30
CA LYS A 169 -19.44 16.20 -7.32
C LYS A 169 -20.69 15.61 -7.97
N ASP A 170 -20.96 15.95 -9.22
CA ASP A 170 -22.26 15.74 -9.86
C ASP A 170 -22.59 14.28 -10.27
N SER A 171 -21.83 13.24 -9.91
CA SER A 171 -22.06 11.93 -10.57
C SER A 171 -21.57 10.64 -9.91
N LEU A 172 -21.11 10.67 -8.65
CA LEU A 172 -20.80 9.42 -7.97
C LEU A 172 -22.00 8.92 -7.18
N ALA A 173 -22.22 7.60 -7.23
CA ALA A 173 -22.91 6.89 -6.16
C ALA A 173 -21.98 6.89 -4.93
N TRP A 174 -21.80 8.06 -4.34
CA TRP A 174 -21.08 8.25 -3.10
C TRP A 174 -22.05 7.96 -1.95
N PRO A 175 -21.65 7.23 -0.89
CA PRO A 175 -22.52 6.99 0.25
C PRO A 175 -22.99 8.34 0.83
N GLU A 176 -24.26 8.46 1.21
CA GLU A 176 -24.80 9.69 1.82
C GLU A 176 -23.97 10.18 3.01
N ASN A 177 -23.34 9.24 3.73
CA ASN A 177 -22.47 9.50 4.88
C ASN A 177 -20.96 9.50 4.55
N GLY A 178 -20.57 9.43 3.29
CA GLY A 178 -19.17 9.40 2.89
C GLY A 178 -18.51 10.79 3.02
N PRO A 179 -17.23 10.88 3.42
CA PRO A 179 -16.54 12.17 3.54
C PRO A 179 -16.49 12.90 2.20
N SER A 180 -16.59 14.24 2.22
CA SER A 180 -16.50 15.05 1.01
C SER A 180 -15.17 14.81 0.29
N LEU A 181 -15.25 14.16 -0.86
CA LEU A 181 -14.10 13.72 -1.63
C LEU A 181 -13.29 14.84 -2.30
N VAL A 182 -13.85 16.04 -2.35
CA VAL A 182 -13.25 17.20 -3.03
C VAL A 182 -12.59 18.18 -2.06
N SER A 183 -12.65 17.88 -0.76
CA SER A 183 -12.17 18.74 0.34
C SER A 183 -10.72 18.47 0.75
N ARG A 184 -10.25 19.07 1.86
CA ARG A 184 -8.90 18.86 2.45
C ARG A 184 -8.58 17.40 2.79
N THR A 185 -9.57 16.50 2.78
CA THR A 185 -9.48 15.13 3.28
C THR A 185 -8.46 14.26 2.53
N PRO A 186 -8.43 14.15 1.19
CA PRO A 186 -7.43 13.33 0.50
C PRO A 186 -5.99 13.82 0.73
N ARG A 187 -5.81 15.14 0.75
CA ARG A 187 -4.53 15.78 1.09
C ARG A 187 -4.13 15.50 2.54
N LYS A 188 -5.07 15.59 3.49
CA LYS A 188 -4.85 15.24 4.91
C LYS A 188 -4.45 13.76 5.04
N SER A 189 -5.17 12.85 4.39
CA SER A 189 -4.87 11.42 4.40
C SER A 189 -3.51 11.09 3.81
N LYS A 190 -3.11 11.72 2.69
CA LYS A 190 -1.77 11.55 2.10
C LYS A 190 -0.68 12.11 3.02
N ILE A 191 -0.85 13.32 3.54
CA ILE A 191 0.13 13.96 4.44
C ILE A 191 0.29 13.15 5.72
N GLN A 192 -0.81 12.69 6.31
CA GLN A 192 -0.79 11.83 7.50
C GLN A 192 -0.07 10.51 7.22
N ARG A 193 -0.39 9.85 6.11
CA ARG A 193 0.27 8.61 5.70
C ARG A 193 1.78 8.81 5.48
N VAL A 194 2.18 9.91 4.84
CA VAL A 194 3.61 10.21 4.62
C VAL A 194 4.32 10.58 5.93
N LEU A 195 3.66 11.31 6.85
CA LEU A 195 4.19 11.61 8.19
C LEU A 195 4.37 10.34 9.04
N GLU A 196 3.43 9.41 8.96
CA GLU A 196 3.50 8.12 9.65
C GLU A 196 4.62 7.24 9.08
N ILE A 197 4.77 7.20 7.75
CA ILE A 197 5.84 6.45 7.06
C ILE A 197 7.21 7.08 7.29
N SER A 198 7.30 8.41 7.40
CA SER A 198 8.56 9.14 7.59
C SER A 198 9.02 9.22 9.05
N GLY A 199 8.30 8.60 9.98
CA GLY A 199 8.58 8.70 11.42
C GLY A 199 8.47 10.13 11.96
N GLY A 200 7.72 11.00 11.28
CA GLY A 200 7.56 12.41 11.67
C GLY A 200 8.55 13.39 11.00
N ASP A 201 9.33 12.98 10.00
CA ASP A 201 10.19 13.90 9.24
C ASP A 201 9.35 14.87 8.38
N ILE A 202 9.21 16.10 8.87
CA ILE A 202 8.43 17.17 8.25
C ILE A 202 9.07 17.69 6.95
N GLY A 203 10.40 17.62 6.82
CA GLY A 203 11.14 18.08 5.65
C GLY A 203 10.91 17.16 4.44
N LEU A 204 11.00 15.86 4.69
CA LEU A 204 10.68 14.83 3.70
C LEU A 204 9.22 14.92 3.23
N VAL A 205 8.28 15.07 4.18
CA VAL A 205 6.85 15.21 3.89
C VAL A 205 6.59 16.46 3.04
N ALA A 206 7.20 17.60 3.40
CA ALA A 206 7.09 18.85 2.66
C ALA A 206 7.51 18.72 1.20
N GLY A 207 8.62 18.01 0.94
CA GLY A 207 9.11 17.73 -0.40
C GLY A 207 8.22 16.78 -1.21
N MET A 208 7.56 15.80 -0.56
CA MET A 208 6.71 14.81 -1.24
C MET A 208 5.31 15.32 -1.61
N VAL A 209 4.74 16.22 -0.80
CA VAL A 209 3.38 16.77 -1.01
C VAL A 209 3.37 18.24 -1.46
N SER A 210 4.53 18.77 -1.84
CA SER A 210 4.74 20.15 -2.33
C SER A 210 4.12 21.23 -1.40
N ASN A 211 4.21 21.01 -0.09
CA ASN A 211 3.67 21.93 0.93
C ASN A 211 4.79 22.57 1.72
N LYS A 212 4.57 23.79 2.22
CA LYS A 212 5.52 24.44 3.12
C LYS A 212 5.58 23.68 4.48
N PRO A 213 6.78 23.44 5.05
CA PRO A 213 6.94 22.77 6.35
C PRO A 213 6.07 23.36 7.47
N ASN A 214 5.94 24.69 7.52
CA ASN A 214 5.10 25.39 8.50
C ASN A 214 3.61 25.08 8.36
N THR A 215 3.12 24.81 7.15
CA THR A 215 1.72 24.42 6.90
C THR A 215 1.45 22.99 7.38
N ILE A 216 2.44 22.10 7.23
CA ILE A 216 2.38 20.72 7.74
C ILE A 216 2.30 20.72 9.27
N ARG A 217 3.21 21.47 9.93
CA ARG A 217 3.24 21.61 11.39
C ARG A 217 1.96 22.21 11.96
N LYS A 218 1.40 23.26 11.33
CA LYS A 218 0.23 24.00 11.84
C LYS A 218 -1.12 23.27 11.67
N HIS A 219 -1.30 22.48 10.61
CA HIS A 219 -2.60 21.87 10.28
C HIS A 219 -2.65 20.35 10.41
N TYR A 220 -1.49 19.69 10.57
CA TYR A 220 -1.39 18.22 10.54
C TYR A 220 -0.49 17.67 11.66
N GLY A 221 0.10 18.53 12.50
CA GLY A 221 0.94 18.16 13.65
C GLY A 221 0.20 17.60 14.86
N PHE A 222 -1.13 17.45 14.77
CA PHE A 222 -1.95 16.85 15.82
C PHE A 222 -2.71 15.67 15.23
N LYS A 223 -2.28 14.46 15.58
CA LYS A 223 -3.14 13.27 15.49
C LYS A 223 -4.38 13.56 16.35
N THR A 224 -5.56 13.40 15.77
CA THR A 224 -6.83 13.34 16.51
C THR A 224 -6.67 12.34 17.65
N PHE A 225 -6.96 12.78 18.88
CA PHE A 225 -6.74 12.02 20.11
C PHE A 225 -7.33 10.60 20.04
N GLU A 226 -8.44 10.43 19.33
CA GLU A 226 -9.13 9.15 19.10
C GLU A 226 -8.39 8.20 18.14
N ASP A 227 -7.74 8.73 17.10
CA ASP A 227 -6.92 7.93 16.18
C ASP A 227 -5.56 7.60 16.80
N SER A 228 -4.99 8.52 17.60
CA SER A 228 -3.87 8.20 18.49
C SER A 228 -4.27 7.11 19.47
N ALA A 229 -5.47 7.14 20.05
CA ALA A 229 -5.93 6.12 20.99
C ALA A 229 -6.22 4.78 20.31
N LYS A 230 -6.75 4.76 19.08
CA LYS A 230 -6.93 3.51 18.30
C LYS A 230 -5.61 2.95 17.80
N GLN A 231 -4.71 3.77 17.26
CA GLN A 231 -3.38 3.33 16.86
C GLN A 231 -2.53 2.95 18.08
N LEU A 232 -2.64 3.65 19.22
CA LEU A 232 -2.06 3.20 20.49
C LEU A 232 -2.71 1.88 20.91
N SER A 233 -4.03 1.72 20.81
CA SER A 233 -4.70 0.49 21.24
C SER A 233 -4.34 -0.69 20.34
N GLN A 234 -4.21 -0.49 19.03
CA GLN A 234 -3.76 -1.50 18.07
C GLN A 234 -2.26 -1.76 18.21
N PHE A 235 -1.45 -0.73 18.39
CA PHE A 235 -0.02 -0.86 18.73
C PHE A 235 0.14 -1.57 20.07
N PHE A 236 -0.63 -1.24 21.09
CA PHE A 236 -0.62 -1.89 22.40
C PHE A 236 -1.23 -3.29 22.35
N THR A 237 -2.16 -3.57 21.44
CA THR A 237 -2.70 -4.92 21.21
C THR A 237 -1.69 -5.78 20.46
N ALA A 238 -1.03 -5.24 19.44
CA ALA A 238 0.07 -5.88 18.73
C ALA A 238 1.32 -6.01 19.61
N LEU A 239 1.58 -5.04 20.49
CA LEU A 239 2.63 -5.05 21.52
C LEU A 239 2.28 -6.02 22.64
N LYS A 240 1.00 -6.17 23.01
CA LYS A 240 0.51 -7.17 23.97
C LYS A 240 0.57 -8.57 23.36
N THR A 241 0.31 -8.70 22.06
CA THR A 241 0.42 -9.94 21.28
C THR A 241 1.90 -10.33 21.09
N SER A 242 2.77 -9.37 20.77
CA SER A 242 4.21 -9.62 20.71
C SER A 242 4.83 -9.83 22.10
N ALA A 243 4.30 -9.17 23.14
CA ALA A 243 4.68 -9.42 24.53
C ALA A 243 4.28 -10.83 25.01
N SER A 244 3.26 -11.45 24.41
CA SER A 244 2.87 -12.84 24.68
C SER A 244 3.62 -13.88 23.84
N LEU A 245 4.34 -13.45 22.79
CA LEU A 245 5.29 -14.28 22.03
C LEU A 245 6.72 -14.23 22.57
N ARG A 246 6.95 -13.49 23.67
CA ARG A 246 8.24 -13.49 24.37
C ARG A 246 8.46 -14.84 25.01
N VAL A 247 9.66 -15.39 24.83
CA VAL A 247 10.13 -16.56 25.59
C VAL A 247 9.97 -16.26 27.08
N SER A 248 9.16 -17.05 27.78
CA SER A 248 8.98 -16.90 29.23
C SER A 248 10.32 -17.11 29.94
N GLY A 249 10.92 -16.03 30.49
CA GLY A 249 12.20 -16.07 31.21
C GLY A 249 13.23 -15.06 30.69
N LYS A 250 14.49 -15.18 31.15
CA LYS A 250 15.60 -14.35 30.64
C LYS A 250 16.03 -14.86 29.26
N VAL A 251 15.75 -14.10 28.21
CA VAL A 251 16.21 -14.39 26.84
C VAL A 251 17.74 -14.43 26.81
N LYS A 252 18.31 -15.58 26.45
CA LYS A 252 19.73 -15.73 26.13
C LYS A 252 19.90 -15.64 24.61
N PRO A 253 20.96 -14.97 24.11
CA PRO A 253 21.24 -15.01 22.69
C PRO A 253 21.64 -16.45 22.30
N PRO A 254 21.18 -16.97 21.16
CA PRO A 254 21.36 -18.37 20.79
C PRO A 254 22.77 -18.60 20.23
N ILE A 255 23.80 -18.46 21.06
CA ILE A 255 25.19 -18.58 20.59
C ILE A 255 25.59 -20.04 20.51
N VAL A 256 26.09 -20.44 19.35
CA VAL A 256 26.51 -21.81 19.05
C VAL A 256 27.98 -21.84 18.64
N SER A 257 28.66 -22.97 18.86
CA SER A 257 30.06 -23.18 18.48
C SER A 257 30.23 -23.77 17.08
N SER A 258 29.20 -24.42 16.56
CA SER A 258 29.16 -25.03 15.23
C SER A 258 27.74 -24.95 14.66
N GLY A 259 27.58 -25.20 13.36
CA GLY A 259 26.29 -25.18 12.69
C GLY A 259 26.40 -24.78 11.22
N GLU A 260 25.46 -25.25 10.41
CA GLU A 260 25.37 -24.93 9.00
C GLU A 260 24.96 -23.46 8.81
N LYS A 261 25.53 -22.77 7.81
CA LYS A 261 25.14 -21.39 7.50
C LYS A 261 23.76 -21.38 6.84
N ILE A 262 22.84 -20.63 7.42
CA ILE A 262 21.50 -20.40 6.88
C ILE A 262 21.27 -18.89 6.64
N PRO A 263 20.25 -18.50 5.85
CA PRO A 263 20.02 -17.10 5.52
C PRO A 263 19.73 -16.17 6.71
N THR A 264 19.41 -16.70 7.89
CA THR A 264 19.18 -15.91 9.12
C THR A 264 20.28 -16.03 10.17
N GLY A 265 21.25 -16.95 10.00
CA GLY A 265 22.25 -17.27 11.03
C GLY A 265 22.87 -18.64 10.83
N LYS A 266 22.75 -19.50 11.85
CA LYS A 266 23.22 -20.90 11.88
C LYS A 266 22.10 -21.88 12.23
N CYS A 267 22.20 -23.09 11.70
CA CYS A 267 21.37 -24.23 12.08
C CYS A 267 22.23 -25.31 12.73
N VAL A 268 21.83 -25.79 13.91
CA VAL A 268 22.50 -26.92 14.60
C VAL A 268 21.74 -28.24 14.50
N ALA A 269 20.58 -28.24 13.84
CA ALA A 269 19.83 -29.46 13.57
C ALA A 269 20.65 -30.40 12.69
N LYS A 270 20.53 -31.70 12.93
CA LYS A 270 21.11 -32.75 12.08
C LYS A 270 20.05 -33.33 11.14
N THR A 271 18.79 -33.26 11.53
CA THR A 271 17.64 -33.78 10.80
C THR A 271 16.45 -32.83 10.89
N GLU A 272 15.45 -32.97 10.02
CA GLU A 272 14.22 -32.17 10.13
C GLU A 272 13.42 -32.46 11.40
N ASP A 273 13.60 -33.64 12.01
CA ASP A 273 12.95 -34.03 13.27
C ASP A 273 13.45 -33.21 14.49
N ASP A 274 14.57 -32.50 14.34
CA ASP A 274 15.10 -31.56 15.34
C ASP A 274 14.36 -30.20 15.30
N ARG A 275 13.38 -30.02 14.41
CA ARG A 275 12.60 -28.80 14.27
C ARG A 275 11.59 -28.67 15.41
N ARG A 276 11.88 -27.78 16.36
CA ARG A 276 11.04 -27.54 17.54
C ARG A 276 10.98 -26.06 17.89
N TYR A 277 9.83 -25.59 18.35
CA TYR A 277 9.70 -24.23 18.89
C TYR A 277 10.55 -24.06 20.14
N ILE A 278 11.09 -22.85 20.34
CA ILE A 278 11.78 -22.49 21.59
C ILE A 278 10.79 -22.59 22.77
N ASP A 279 11.27 -23.03 23.92
CA ASP A 279 10.44 -23.19 25.11
C ASP A 279 9.75 -21.87 25.49
N GLY A 280 8.46 -21.93 25.81
CA GLY A 280 7.69 -20.76 26.26
C GLY A 280 7.18 -19.85 25.14
N ILE A 281 7.22 -20.27 23.88
CA ILE A 281 6.55 -19.60 22.76
C ILE A 281 5.14 -20.17 22.57
N ASP A 282 4.16 -19.29 22.34
CA ASP A 282 2.82 -19.69 21.92
C ASP A 282 2.84 -20.17 20.45
N GLU A 283 2.81 -21.49 20.25
CA GLU A 283 2.89 -22.14 18.94
C GLU A 283 1.71 -21.76 18.02
N VAL A 284 0.56 -21.38 18.57
CA VAL A 284 -0.63 -20.97 17.78
C VAL A 284 -0.40 -19.61 17.11
N ARG A 285 0.48 -18.79 17.68
CA ARG A 285 0.71 -17.39 17.25
C ARG A 285 2.08 -17.17 16.63
N ALA A 286 3.00 -18.13 16.76
CA ALA A 286 4.29 -18.08 16.11
C ALA A 286 4.18 -18.47 14.62
N PRO A 287 5.10 -18.00 13.75
CA PRO A 287 5.19 -18.52 12.40
C PRO A 287 5.36 -20.05 12.41
N GLU A 288 4.70 -20.73 11.47
CA GLU A 288 4.88 -22.18 11.29
C GLU A 288 6.37 -22.49 11.03
N LEU A 289 6.93 -23.47 11.77
CA LEU A 289 8.30 -23.90 11.54
C LEU A 289 8.35 -24.75 10.27
N THR A 290 8.77 -24.13 9.17
CA THR A 290 9.04 -24.82 7.90
C THR A 290 10.52 -24.67 7.56
N CYS A 291 11.24 -25.79 7.41
CA CYS A 291 12.61 -25.76 6.91
C CYS A 291 12.62 -25.11 5.51
N GLY A 292 13.56 -24.20 5.26
CA GLY A 292 13.58 -23.40 4.04
C GLY A 292 12.74 -22.12 4.08
N ALA A 293 11.94 -21.87 5.13
CA ALA A 293 11.31 -20.58 5.40
C ALA A 293 12.18 -19.76 6.39
N PRO A 294 13.09 -18.88 5.92
CA PRO A 294 14.19 -18.40 6.77
C PRO A 294 13.73 -17.61 8.00
N LEU A 295 12.61 -16.90 7.89
CA LEU A 295 12.06 -16.06 8.96
C LEU A 295 11.49 -16.88 10.13
N ALA A 296 11.06 -18.12 9.89
CA ALA A 296 10.56 -18.99 10.95
C ALA A 296 11.70 -19.49 11.86
N CYS A 297 12.95 -19.50 11.37
CA CYS A 297 14.10 -19.99 12.12
C CYS A 297 14.31 -19.25 13.46
N PHE A 298 13.96 -17.96 13.57
CA PHE A 298 14.10 -17.21 14.82
C PHE A 298 13.30 -17.78 16.01
N PHE A 299 12.32 -18.64 15.73
CA PHE A 299 11.44 -19.30 16.68
C PHE A 299 11.82 -20.77 16.91
N CYS A 300 12.84 -21.28 16.21
CA CYS A 300 13.29 -22.66 16.29
C CYS A 300 14.40 -22.84 17.35
N LYS A 301 14.36 -23.92 18.13
CA LYS A 301 15.44 -24.29 19.08
C LYS A 301 16.79 -24.53 18.41
N SER A 302 16.76 -24.99 17.16
CA SER A 302 17.96 -25.32 16.39
C SER A 302 18.60 -24.11 15.71
N PHE A 303 18.03 -22.92 15.86
CA PHE A 303 18.61 -21.68 15.39
C PHE A 303 19.73 -21.20 16.31
N GLY A 304 20.83 -20.77 15.70
CA GLY A 304 21.98 -20.22 16.40
C GLY A 304 22.66 -19.08 15.66
N ILE A 305 23.57 -18.42 16.34
CA ILE A 305 24.46 -17.38 15.80
C ILE A 305 25.87 -17.58 16.33
N PHE A 306 26.87 -17.22 15.54
CA PHE A 306 28.24 -17.08 16.02
C PHE A 306 28.45 -15.72 16.70
N ASN A 307 29.48 -15.67 17.55
CA ASN A 307 29.89 -14.43 18.22
C ASN A 307 30.75 -13.56 17.30
N ASN A 308 30.20 -13.18 16.13
CA ASN A 308 30.92 -12.46 15.09
C ASN A 308 30.06 -11.37 14.44
N TYR A 309 30.70 -10.60 13.56
CA TYR A 309 30.05 -9.52 12.85
C TYR A 309 29.07 -10.03 11.80
N GLU A 310 29.43 -11.09 11.07
CA GLU A 310 28.71 -11.58 9.91
C GLU A 310 27.29 -12.06 10.26
N ASP A 311 27.13 -12.77 11.39
CA ASP A 311 25.82 -13.27 11.79
C ASP A 311 24.92 -12.17 12.34
N ILE A 312 25.47 -11.21 13.09
CA ILE A 312 24.72 -10.02 13.54
C ILE A 312 24.31 -9.16 12.36
N HIS A 313 25.21 -8.98 11.39
CA HIS A 313 24.95 -8.25 10.17
C HIS A 313 23.85 -8.89 9.34
N ARG A 314 23.85 -10.22 9.22
CA ARG A 314 22.79 -10.95 8.55
C ARG A 314 21.44 -10.77 9.24
N ILE A 315 21.38 -10.91 10.56
CA ILE A 315 20.12 -10.74 11.32
C ILE A 315 19.55 -9.34 11.17
N LEU A 316 20.40 -8.31 11.29
CA LEU A 316 19.95 -6.93 11.13
C LEU A 316 19.56 -6.63 9.67
N SER A 317 20.18 -7.30 8.69
CA SER A 317 19.77 -7.22 7.28
C SER A 317 18.37 -7.80 7.06
N VAL A 318 18.01 -8.87 7.79
CA VAL A 318 16.64 -9.41 7.78
C VAL A 318 15.64 -8.36 8.30
N ALA A 319 15.97 -7.68 9.40
CA ALA A 319 15.12 -6.62 9.94
C ALA A 319 14.95 -5.45 8.96
N ALA A 320 16.02 -5.08 8.24
CA ALA A 320 15.97 -4.07 7.19
C ALA A 320 15.11 -4.52 5.99
N TYR A 321 15.24 -5.77 5.54
CA TYR A 321 14.40 -6.37 4.51
C TYR A 321 12.91 -6.36 4.89
N ILE A 322 12.56 -6.76 6.13
CA ILE A 322 11.17 -6.75 6.61
C ILE A 322 10.60 -5.33 6.61
N LYS A 323 11.40 -4.33 7.04
CA LYS A 323 11.02 -2.92 6.98
C LYS A 323 10.76 -2.48 5.53
N PHE A 324 11.66 -2.84 4.61
CA PHE A 324 11.50 -2.53 3.19
C PHE A 324 10.24 -3.16 2.60
N GLN A 325 9.98 -4.44 2.87
CA GLN A 325 8.79 -5.16 2.41
C GLN A 325 7.49 -4.54 2.97
N SER A 326 7.50 -4.12 4.24
CA SER A 326 6.36 -3.47 4.92
C SER A 326 5.98 -2.13 4.28
N ILE A 327 6.96 -1.36 3.80
CA ILE A 327 6.74 -0.07 3.12
C ILE A 327 6.01 -0.28 1.78
N GLN A 328 6.28 -1.39 1.08
CA GLN A 328 5.74 -1.65 -0.26
C GLN A 328 4.31 -2.23 -0.24
N LYS A 329 3.95 -3.07 0.74
CA LYS A 329 2.65 -3.79 0.78
C LYS A 329 1.50 -3.06 1.48
N SER A 330 1.49 -1.73 1.40
CA SER A 330 0.66 -0.80 2.17
C SER A 330 -0.88 -0.91 2.07
N GLN A 331 -1.45 -1.91 1.38
CA GLN A 331 -2.90 -2.16 1.33
C GLN A 331 -3.36 -3.30 2.27
N ALA A 332 -2.45 -4.06 2.87
CA ALA A 332 -2.75 -5.11 3.85
C ALA A 332 -1.91 -4.97 5.14
N LEU A 333 -1.79 -3.73 5.65
CA LEU A 333 -0.96 -3.38 6.80
C LEU A 333 -1.28 -4.17 8.08
N GLU A 334 -2.55 -4.55 8.29
CA GLU A 334 -2.99 -5.30 9.46
C GLU A 334 -2.46 -6.75 9.40
N ILE A 335 -2.70 -7.45 8.28
CA ILE A 335 -2.21 -8.81 8.03
C ILE A 335 -0.67 -8.84 7.96
N HIS A 336 -0.05 -7.79 7.41
CA HIS A 336 1.40 -7.67 7.35
C HIS A 336 2.01 -7.40 8.74
N GLY A 337 1.36 -6.56 9.54
CA GLY A 337 1.75 -6.30 10.93
C GLY A 337 1.71 -7.58 11.77
N GLU A 338 0.60 -8.31 11.71
CA GLU A 338 0.43 -9.59 12.41
C GLU A 338 1.53 -10.59 12.05
N LYS A 339 1.87 -10.70 10.76
CA LYS A 339 2.89 -11.65 10.29
C LYS A 339 4.32 -11.28 10.69
N PHE A 340 4.70 -10.01 10.60
CA PHE A 340 6.10 -9.59 10.68
C PHE A 340 6.51 -8.95 12.00
N LEU A 341 5.60 -8.36 12.76
CA LEU A 341 5.91 -7.79 14.08
C LEU A 341 6.51 -8.82 15.06
N PRO A 342 6.01 -10.07 15.15
CA PRO A 342 6.65 -11.08 15.98
C PRO A 342 8.10 -11.34 15.62
N ILE A 343 8.41 -11.38 14.32
CA ILE A 343 9.76 -11.64 13.81
C ILE A 343 10.69 -10.48 14.16
N VAL A 344 10.24 -9.24 13.97
CA VAL A 344 11.02 -8.04 14.32
C VAL A 344 11.29 -7.99 15.82
N ALA A 345 10.28 -8.22 16.66
CA ALA A 345 10.44 -8.25 18.10
C ALA A 345 11.45 -9.33 18.53
N ARG A 346 11.39 -10.51 17.91
CA ARG A 346 12.33 -11.60 18.19
C ARG A 346 13.77 -11.27 17.80
N ILE A 347 13.96 -10.60 16.65
CA ILE A 347 15.27 -10.10 16.23
C ILE A 347 15.81 -9.09 17.26
N GLU A 348 14.98 -8.14 17.70
CA GLU A 348 15.36 -7.15 18.70
C GLU A 348 15.76 -7.81 20.03
N GLU A 349 15.02 -8.82 20.49
CA GLU A 349 15.39 -9.60 21.68
C GLU A 349 16.75 -10.27 21.55
N ILE A 350 17.02 -10.93 20.41
CA ILE A 350 18.29 -11.61 20.15
C ILE A 350 19.43 -10.60 20.14
N VAL A 351 19.26 -9.48 19.45
CA VAL A 351 20.28 -8.42 19.32
C VAL A 351 20.55 -7.75 20.66
N GLU A 352 19.51 -7.41 21.44
CA GLU A 352 19.68 -6.81 22.76
C GLU A 352 20.31 -7.79 23.76
N ALA A 353 19.93 -9.07 23.72
CA ALA A 353 20.57 -10.11 24.52
C ALA A 353 22.04 -10.30 24.14
N PHE A 354 22.38 -10.23 22.85
CA PHE A 354 23.76 -10.30 22.36
C PHE A 354 24.59 -9.09 22.82
N LYS A 355 24.07 -7.88 22.63
CA LYS A 355 24.70 -6.61 22.99
C LYS A 355 25.04 -6.50 24.47
N LYS A 356 24.21 -7.07 25.34
CA LYS A 356 24.42 -7.06 26.80
C LYS A 356 25.55 -7.98 27.30
N ARG A 357 26.09 -8.86 26.44
CA ARG A 357 27.13 -9.83 26.84
C ARG A 357 28.49 -9.22 27.09
N SER A 358 28.88 -8.23 26.29
CA SER A 358 30.21 -7.61 26.40
C SER A 358 30.28 -6.29 25.63
N LYS A 359 31.32 -5.49 25.91
CA LYS A 359 31.64 -4.28 25.15
C LYS A 359 31.90 -4.59 23.67
N ALA A 360 32.65 -5.67 23.38
CA ALA A 360 32.92 -6.12 22.02
C ALA A 360 31.64 -6.49 21.25
N ALA A 361 30.70 -7.19 21.89
CA ALA A 361 29.41 -7.50 21.28
C ALA A 361 28.60 -6.23 20.95
N LYS A 362 28.63 -5.22 21.82
CA LYS A 362 28.00 -3.92 21.57
C LYS A 362 28.62 -3.19 20.37
N GLU A 363 29.94 -3.23 20.24
CA GLU A 363 30.66 -2.64 19.10
C GLU A 363 30.32 -3.34 17.78
N ILE A 364 30.21 -4.67 17.78
CA ILE A 364 29.76 -5.45 16.61
C ILE A 364 28.37 -4.99 16.14
N VAL A 365 27.40 -4.89 17.07
CA VAL A 365 26.03 -4.44 16.74
C VAL A 365 26.06 -3.03 16.17
N GLN A 366 26.77 -2.09 16.80
CA GLN A 366 26.86 -0.70 16.35
C GLN A 366 27.54 -0.57 14.97
N ARG A 367 28.59 -1.34 14.71
CA ARG A 367 29.25 -1.38 13.40
C ARG A 367 28.29 -1.89 12.33
N SER A 368 27.56 -2.96 12.64
CA SER A 368 26.60 -3.55 11.72
C SER A 368 25.44 -2.60 11.41
N SER A 369 24.85 -1.95 12.41
CA SER A 369 23.77 -0.98 12.21
C SER A 369 24.21 0.15 11.28
N ARG A 370 25.43 0.70 11.48
CA ARG A 370 25.99 1.75 10.62
C ARG A 370 26.24 1.30 9.18
N SER A 371 26.57 0.03 8.96
CA SER A 371 26.76 -0.53 7.61
C SER A 371 25.40 -0.68 6.91
N ILE A 372 24.38 -1.18 7.60
CA ILE A 372 23.01 -1.28 7.07
C ILE A 372 22.40 0.08 6.76
N GLU A 373 22.64 1.10 7.59
CA GLU A 373 22.21 2.49 7.32
C GLU A 373 22.81 3.05 6.03
N LYS A 374 23.97 2.54 5.60
CA LYS A 374 24.63 2.90 4.33
C LYS A 374 24.17 2.04 3.15
N GLY A 375 23.22 1.13 3.35
CA GLY A 375 22.73 0.20 2.34
C GLY A 375 23.58 -1.05 2.14
N ASP A 376 24.60 -1.26 2.97
CA ASP A 376 25.41 -2.48 2.98
C ASP A 376 24.65 -3.55 3.78
N LEU A 377 24.12 -4.55 3.07
CA LEU A 377 23.28 -5.63 3.58
C LEU A 377 23.98 -6.96 3.30
N ASP A 378 23.66 -7.99 4.09
CA ASP A 378 24.10 -9.36 3.79
C ASP A 378 23.70 -9.72 2.35
N PRO A 379 24.61 -10.30 1.53
CA PRO A 379 24.39 -10.49 0.10
C PRO A 379 23.09 -11.21 -0.26
N PHE A 380 22.66 -12.17 0.56
CA PHE A 380 21.39 -12.87 0.33
C PHE A 380 20.21 -11.91 0.46
N TRP A 381 20.18 -11.10 1.52
CA TRP A 381 19.08 -10.16 1.77
C TRP A 381 19.12 -8.94 0.85
N LEU A 382 20.31 -8.50 0.44
CA LEU A 382 20.46 -7.51 -0.61
C LEU A 382 19.84 -8.00 -1.92
N ALA A 383 20.11 -9.25 -2.31
CA ALA A 383 19.50 -9.85 -3.50
C ALA A 383 17.97 -9.94 -3.40
N GLN A 384 17.43 -10.22 -2.22
CA GLN A 384 15.97 -10.20 -1.99
C GLN A 384 15.39 -8.79 -2.09
N VAL A 385 16.07 -7.77 -1.52
CA VAL A 385 15.67 -6.37 -1.65
C VAL A 385 15.72 -5.93 -3.12
N ASN A 386 16.79 -6.27 -3.83
CA ASN A 386 16.94 -5.97 -5.25
C ASN A 386 15.88 -6.69 -6.08
N SER A 387 15.57 -7.95 -5.81
CA SER A 387 14.48 -8.66 -6.50
C SER A 387 13.12 -7.98 -6.27
N LEU A 388 12.87 -7.45 -5.07
CA LEU A 388 11.68 -6.64 -4.81
C LEU A 388 11.70 -5.33 -5.59
N LEU A 389 12.86 -4.68 -5.74
CA LEU A 389 13.04 -3.48 -6.55
C LEU A 389 12.85 -3.77 -8.05
N ASP A 390 13.43 -4.85 -8.57
CA ASP A 390 13.33 -5.27 -9.97
C ASP A 390 11.88 -5.64 -10.32
N ALA A 391 11.18 -6.34 -9.43
CA ALA A 391 9.75 -6.62 -9.59
C ALA A 391 8.90 -5.34 -9.66
N ILE A 392 9.37 -4.24 -9.04
CA ILE A 392 8.76 -2.91 -9.12
C ILE A 392 9.18 -2.18 -10.42
N GLU A 393 10.36 -2.49 -10.97
CA GLU A 393 10.84 -1.91 -12.24
C GLU A 393 10.18 -2.53 -13.47
N VAL A 394 9.79 -3.82 -13.40
CA VAL A 394 9.12 -4.55 -14.48
C VAL A 394 7.59 -4.38 -14.46
N SER A 395 6.97 -3.94 -13.35
CA SER A 395 5.52 -3.67 -13.22
C SER A 395 5.13 -2.23 -13.57
#